data_AF-A0A091F6X1-F1
#
_entry.id   AF-A0A091F6X1-F1
#
_cell.length_a   1.000
_cell.length_b   1.000
_cell.length_c   1.000
_cell.angle_alpha   90.00
_cell.angle_beta   90.00
_cell.angle_gamma   90.00
#
_symmetry.space_group_name_H-M   'P 1'
#
loop_
_entity.id
_entity.type
_entity.pdbx_description
1 polymer ?
#
loop_
_entity_poly.entity_id
_entity_poly.type
_entity_poly.pdbx_seq_one_letter_code
_entity_poly.pdbx_strand_id
1 'polypeptide(L)'
;ERANKERQWQLVFTKYTVNPLQPVHMVARKPMSWHENVHEPTDDEFLNLLHRAVLVPRKKYSEPQTESQEIGWNTTPLVPLDRTDQRFYFPRRITEITIH
;
A
#
# COMPACT_ATOMS: atom_id res chain seq x y z
N GLU A 1 9.90 36.67 26.27
CA GLU A 1 9.88 35.19 26.12
C GLU A 1 9.70 34.72 24.68
N ARG A 2 8.65 35.16 23.96
CA ARG A 2 8.38 34.74 22.56
C ARG A 2 9.54 34.97 21.59
N ALA A 3 10.15 36.16 21.63
CA ALA A 3 11.30 36.50 20.79
C ALA A 3 12.55 35.64 21.05
N ASN A 4 12.80 35.27 22.31
CA ASN A 4 13.93 34.41 22.66
C ASN A 4 13.72 32.99 22.13
N LYS A 5 12.49 32.49 22.24
CA LYS A 5 12.09 31.19 21.69
C LYS A 5 12.26 31.16 20.18
N GLU A 6 11.80 32.19 19.48
CA GLU A 6 11.92 32.31 18.03
C GLU A 6 13.38 32.39 17.56
N ARG A 7 14.21 33.16 18.26
CA ARG A 7 15.66 33.22 18.01
C ARG A 7 16.34 31.86 18.23
N GLN A 8 15.92 31.10 19.23
CA GLN A 8 16.42 29.76 19.47
C GLN A 8 16.07 28.81 18.32
N TRP A 9 14.83 28.83 17.82
CA TRP A 9 14.41 28.03 16.66
C TRP A 9 15.20 28.38 15.40
N GLN A 10 15.41 29.67 15.13
CA GLN A 10 16.22 30.12 13.99
C GLN A 10 17.68 29.63 14.08
N LEU A 11 18.28 29.63 15.28
CA LEU A 11 19.63 29.10 15.49
C LEU A 11 19.71 27.60 15.22
N VAL A 12 18.73 26.82 15.68
CA VAL A 12 18.64 25.37 15.43
C VAL A 12 18.54 25.08 13.92
N PHE A 13 17.68 25.82 13.22
CA PHE A 13 17.48 25.65 11.78
C PHE A 13 18.70 26.06 10.95
N THR A 14 19.43 27.11 11.36
CA THR A 14 20.56 27.63 10.56
C THR A 14 21.90 26.97 10.86
N LYS A 15 22.18 26.63 12.13
CA LYS A 15 23.49 26.13 12.55
C LYS A 15 23.56 24.61 12.73
N TYR A 16 22.45 23.99 13.11
CA TYR A 16 22.42 22.58 13.51
C TYR A 16 21.61 21.69 12.56
N THR A 17 20.93 22.28 11.57
CA THR A 17 20.34 21.56 10.44
C THR A 17 21.36 21.50 9.29
N VAL A 18 21.13 20.62 8.33
CA VAL A 18 22.04 20.40 7.20
C VAL A 18 22.32 21.68 6.43
N ASN A 19 23.59 21.89 6.09
CA ASN A 19 24.08 23.09 5.43
C ASN A 19 23.32 23.36 4.12
N PRO A 20 22.56 24.47 4.00
CA PRO A 20 21.83 24.80 2.78
C PRO A 20 22.73 25.11 1.58
N LEU A 21 24.02 25.40 1.81
CA LEU A 21 25.01 25.70 0.77
C LEU A 21 25.87 24.48 0.39
N GLN A 22 25.78 23.37 1.15
CA GLN A 22 26.50 22.13 0.86
C GLN A 22 25.53 20.93 1.00
N PRO A 23 24.85 20.55 -0.08
CA PRO A 23 23.84 19.49 -0.09
C PRO A 23 24.49 18.09 -0.13
N VAL A 24 25.58 17.87 0.62
CA VAL A 24 26.29 16.57 0.64
C VAL A 24 25.40 15.46 1.23
N HIS A 25 24.39 15.83 2.03
CA HIS A 25 23.41 14.90 2.56
C HIS A 25 22.00 15.44 2.29
N MET A 26 21.34 14.95 1.24
CA MET A 26 19.89 15.12 1.14
C MET A 26 19.25 14.36 2.31
N VAL A 27 18.85 15.08 3.35
CA VAL A 27 17.98 14.52 4.38
C VAL A 27 16.64 14.28 3.72
N ALA A 28 16.26 13.00 3.63
CA ALA A 28 14.95 12.62 3.14
C ALA A 28 13.89 13.38 3.95
N ARG A 29 12.95 14.02 3.24
CA ARG A 29 11.80 14.67 3.87
C ARG A 29 11.05 13.66 4.73
N LYS A 30 10.31 14.18 5.70
CA LYS A 30 9.46 13.31 6.52
C LYS A 30 8.41 12.69 5.60
N PRO A 31 8.36 11.36 5.43
CA PRO A 31 7.60 10.72 4.35
C PRO A 31 6.09 10.99 4.39
N MET A 32 5.54 11.44 5.53
CA MET A 32 4.12 11.73 5.72
C MET A 32 3.86 13.15 6.25
N SER A 33 4.82 14.08 6.13
CA SER A 33 4.61 15.45 6.60
C SER A 33 3.63 16.19 5.69
N TRP A 34 2.43 16.47 6.21
CA TRP A 34 1.39 17.20 5.49
C TRP A 34 1.88 18.52 4.88
N HIS A 35 2.80 19.22 5.56
CA HIS A 35 3.34 20.51 5.12
C HIS A 35 4.49 20.40 4.11
N GLU A 36 5.12 19.22 3.97
CA GLU A 36 6.25 18.98 3.06
C GLU A 36 5.86 18.18 1.81
N ASN A 37 4.67 17.56 1.82
CA ASN A 37 4.06 16.89 0.69
C ASN A 37 3.49 17.93 -0.28
N VAL A 38 4.34 18.48 -1.13
CA VAL A 38 3.89 19.18 -2.33
C VAL A 38 3.22 18.13 -3.21
N HIS A 39 1.90 18.25 -3.41
CA HIS A 39 1.19 17.44 -4.40
C HIS A 39 1.63 17.90 -5.79
N GLU A 40 2.76 17.40 -6.26
CA GLU A 40 3.13 17.50 -7.67
C GLU A 40 2.11 16.66 -8.47
N PRO A 41 1.64 17.15 -9.63
CA PRO A 41 0.81 16.35 -10.52
C PRO A 41 1.61 15.10 -10.88
N THR A 42 1.15 13.95 -10.41
CA THR A 42 1.80 12.68 -10.68
C THR A 42 1.66 12.38 -12.17
N ASP A 43 2.72 11.88 -12.80
CA ASP A 43 2.69 11.47 -14.20
C ASP A 43 1.61 10.39 -14.42
N ASP A 44 0.68 10.68 -15.34
CA ASP A 44 -0.43 9.79 -15.68
C ASP A 44 0.08 8.43 -16.19
N GLU A 45 1.24 8.39 -16.88
CA GLU A 45 1.85 7.13 -17.30
C GLU A 45 2.28 6.27 -16.11
N PHE A 46 2.84 6.89 -15.07
CA PHE A 46 3.23 6.20 -13.85
C PHE A 46 2.01 5.67 -13.08
N LEU A 47 0.94 6.46 -12.99
CA LEU A 47 -0.31 6.00 -12.39
C LEU A 47 -0.89 4.81 -13.16
N ASN A 48 -0.90 4.87 -14.49
CA ASN A 48 -1.35 3.76 -15.34
C ASN A 48 -0.49 2.49 -15.15
N LEU A 49 0.82 2.64 -14.96
CA LEU A 49 1.71 1.52 -14.66
C LEU A 49 1.37 0.87 -13.31
N LEU A 50 1.14 1.68 -12.27
CA LEU A 50 0.72 1.19 -10.96
C LEU A 50 -0.63 0.48 -11.03
N HIS A 51 -1.60 1.08 -11.72
CA HIS A 51 -2.91 0.46 -11.94
C HIS A 51 -2.78 -0.89 -12.66
N ARG A 52 -1.94 -0.98 -13.70
CA ARG A 52 -1.65 -2.22 -14.41
C ARG A 52 -0.98 -3.27 -13.53
N ALA A 53 -0.11 -2.87 -12.60
CA ALA A 53 0.56 -3.78 -11.67
C ALA A 53 -0.39 -4.39 -10.63
N VAL A 54 -1.44 -3.65 -10.24
CA VAL A 54 -2.46 -4.11 -9.29
C VAL A 54 -3.48 -5.07 -9.93
N LEU A 55 -3.58 -5.11 -11.26
CA LEU A 55 -4.50 -6.02 -11.95
C LEU A 55 -4.16 -7.49 -11.69
N VAL A 56 -5.22 -8.30 -11.54
CA VAL A 56 -5.13 -9.76 -11.42
C VAL A 56 -4.45 -10.34 -12.68
N PRO A 57 -3.57 -11.36 -12.57
CA PRO A 57 -2.83 -11.94 -13.70
C PRO A 57 -3.69 -12.28 -14.92
N ARG A 58 -4.90 -12.83 -14.72
CA ARG A 58 -5.87 -13.14 -15.81
C ARG A 58 -6.30 -11.93 -16.64
N LYS A 59 -6.28 -10.73 -16.07
CA LYS A 59 -6.59 -9.48 -16.79
C LYS A 59 -5.38 -8.95 -17.55
N LYS A 60 -4.17 -9.36 -17.15
CA LYS A 60 -2.89 -8.87 -17.69
C LYS A 60 -2.35 -9.77 -18.80
N TYR A 61 -2.58 -11.08 -18.71
CA TYR A 61 -2.05 -12.09 -19.61
C TYR A 61 -3.17 -13.02 -20.09
N SER A 62 -3.07 -13.50 -21.32
CA SER A 62 -3.98 -14.51 -21.88
C SER A 62 -3.78 -15.88 -21.24
N GLU A 63 -2.55 -16.18 -20.85
CA GLU A 63 -2.11 -17.49 -20.36
C GLU A 63 -1.25 -17.32 -19.09
N PRO A 64 -1.26 -18.34 -18.20
CA PRO A 64 -0.43 -18.32 -16.99
C PRO A 64 1.05 -18.24 -17.37
N GLN A 65 1.79 -17.38 -16.67
CA GLN A 65 3.22 -17.16 -16.93
C GLN A 65 4.11 -18.03 -16.03
N THR A 66 3.55 -18.58 -14.95
CA THR A 66 4.26 -19.42 -13.99
C THR A 66 3.38 -20.59 -13.56
N GLU A 67 4.00 -21.69 -13.14
CA GLU A 67 3.30 -22.89 -12.64
C GLU A 67 2.36 -22.55 -11.46
N SER A 68 2.78 -21.65 -10.57
CA SER A 68 1.91 -21.21 -9.46
C SER A 68 0.65 -20.48 -9.96
N GLN A 69 0.73 -19.76 -11.09
CA GLN A 69 -0.44 -19.13 -11.70
C GLN A 69 -1.37 -20.16 -12.34
N GLU A 70 -0.85 -21.27 -12.87
CA GLU A 70 -1.68 -22.33 -13.46
C GLU A 70 -2.69 -22.89 -12.45
N ILE A 71 -2.24 -23.16 -11.22
CA ILE A 71 -3.08 -23.69 -10.14
C ILE A 71 -4.27 -22.76 -9.87
N GLY A 72 -4.00 -21.45 -9.79
CA GLY A 72 -4.99 -20.42 -9.52
C GLY A 72 -5.63 -19.81 -10.77
N TRP A 73 -5.37 -20.37 -11.96
CA TRP A 73 -5.79 -19.72 -13.19
C TRP A 73 -7.30 -19.77 -13.34
N ASN A 74 -7.93 -20.93 -13.08
CA ASN A 74 -9.39 -21.11 -13.16
C ASN A 74 -10.00 -21.32 -11.77
N THR A 75 -10.29 -20.23 -11.07
CA THR A 75 -10.88 -20.26 -9.72
C THR A 75 -12.39 -20.41 -9.70
N THR A 76 -13.06 -20.21 -10.84
CA THR A 76 -14.51 -20.37 -10.95
C THR A 76 -14.86 -21.87 -10.88
N PRO A 77 -15.62 -22.32 -9.87
CA PRO A 77 -15.97 -23.73 -9.76
C PRO A 77 -16.91 -24.14 -10.90
N LEU A 78 -16.79 -25.38 -11.36
CA LEU A 78 -17.66 -25.93 -12.42
C LEU A 78 -19.12 -26.02 -11.98
N VAL A 79 -19.35 -26.30 -10.70
CA VAL A 79 -20.68 -26.31 -10.09
C VAL A 79 -20.75 -25.12 -9.14
N PRO A 80 -21.71 -24.19 -9.31
CA PRO A 80 -21.86 -23.08 -8.39
C PRO A 80 -22.17 -23.60 -6.99
N LEU A 81 -21.42 -23.13 -6.01
CA LEU A 81 -21.65 -23.51 -4.61
C LEU A 81 -22.83 -22.71 -4.05
N ASP A 82 -23.98 -23.37 -3.90
CA ASP A 82 -25.09 -22.83 -3.13
C ASP A 82 -24.81 -23.00 -1.64
N ARG A 83 -24.59 -21.88 -0.94
CA ARG A 83 -24.35 -21.86 0.51
C ARG A 83 -25.63 -21.97 1.33
N THR A 84 -26.80 -21.91 0.68
CA THR A 84 -28.10 -22.07 1.34
C THR A 84 -28.54 -23.54 1.36
N ASP A 85 -28.09 -24.34 0.40
CA ASP A 85 -28.39 -25.76 0.34
C ASP A 85 -27.63 -26.54 1.42
N GLN A 86 -28.34 -26.85 2.51
CA GLN A 86 -27.81 -27.62 3.64
C GLN A 86 -27.49 -29.07 3.27
N ARG A 87 -27.85 -29.55 2.08
CA ARG A 87 -27.49 -30.91 1.60
C ARG A 87 -26.05 -30.98 1.09
N PHE A 88 -25.47 -29.85 0.67
CA PHE A 88 -24.12 -29.80 0.10
C PHE A 88 -23.18 -28.84 0.85
N TYR A 89 -23.72 -27.91 1.64
CA TYR A 89 -22.93 -26.94 2.40
C TYR A 89 -22.97 -27.23 3.90
N PHE A 90 -21.91 -27.89 4.40
CA PHE A 90 -21.75 -28.27 5.81
C PHE A 90 -20.57 -27.55 6.47
N PRO A 91 -20.62 -26.22 6.67
CA PRO A 91 -19.55 -25.53 7.36
C PRO A 91 -19.49 -25.99 8.81
N ARG A 92 -18.29 -26.11 9.36
CA ARG A 92 -18.10 -26.33 10.79
C ARG A 92 -18.69 -25.14 11.55
N ARG A 93 -19.69 -25.38 12.39
CA ARG A 93 -20.26 -24.36 13.28
C ARG A 93 -19.61 -24.52 14.65
N ILE A 94 -19.04 -23.42 15.12
CA ILE A 94 -18.51 -23.34 16.47
C ILE A 94 -19.64 -22.81 17.36
N THR A 95 -19.89 -23.50 18.47
CA THR A 95 -20.87 -23.16 19.50
C THR A 95 -20.13 -22.91 20.81
N GLU A 96 -20.74 -22.24 21.79
CA GLU A 96 -20.12 -21.94 23.10
C GLU A 96 -19.46 -23.16 23.76
N ILE A 97 -20.04 -24.34 23.55
CA ILE A 97 -19.56 -25.63 24.09
C ILE A 97 -18.32 -26.16 23.33
N THR A 98 -18.17 -25.84 22.05
CA THR A 98 -17.13 -26.37 21.15
C THR A 98 -15.99 -25.37 20.86
N ILE A 99 -15.94 -24.24 21.59
CA ILE A 99 -14.91 -23.20 21.47
C ILE A 99 -13.57 -23.61 22.13
N HIS A 100 -13.59 -24.56 23.06
CA HIS A 100 -12.42 -25.07 23.78
C HIS A 100 -11.85 -26.34 23.15
#